data_AF-A0A674NLF8-F1
#
_entry.id   AF-A0A674NLF8-F1
#
_cell.length_a   1.000
_cell.length_b   1.000
_cell.length_c   1.000
_cell.angle_alpha   90.00
_cell.angle_beta   90.00
_cell.angle_gamma   90.00
#
_symmetry.space_group_name_H-M   'P 1'
#
loop_
_entity.id
_entity.type
_entity.pdbx_description
1 polymer ?
#
loop_
_entity_poly.entity_id
_entity_poly.type
_entity_poly.pdbx_seq_one_letter_code
_entity_poly.pdbx_strand_id
1 'polypeptide(L)'
;MKASLSLFRRSYYAANWASFTFNGLLNWIQQYHVSIKLFSYWQNLSMFSQGEEPEADQSQAELAKKRISYAQLVKEGRRFNIDLVSKLMYSRGSLVDLLIKSNVSRYAEFKNVTRILTYRQGKVEQVPCSRADVFASRQLSVVEKRKLMRFLTSCMEETEEQMGETPAAYHGRPYSEFLRDQQLGDNLEHFILHSIAMVTEHTLTEEGLASTRNFLQCLGRYGNTPFLFPVYGLGEIPQCFCRMCAVFGGIYCLRHSVSCLLVDKDTNRCKAVIDSRGQRISCSHFVVEEGYVGPERKRVATPPRFISRAVLITDSSVLSSNSDQQVSLVTIPPIAAGCAAVRMVELSSSTMTCMPGTYLVHLTCQSSGSAYEDLSPLVSRIFCTPDSPDQENCPSVLWCLYFNITDGSGLETEGHDLPSNVYMCSGPDGGLSHENAIKQAEAIFSKILPDEDFCPPAPNPEDIIYDGDATASAEGEDKEGEDKEGEKENQDKLEEAVLTEETVQAEE
;
A
#
# COMPACT_ATOMS: atom_id res chain seq x y z
N MET A 1 28.13 12.82 6.38
CA MET A 1 26.83 13.15 7.03
C MET A 1 26.45 14.59 6.72
N LYS A 2 25.21 14.84 6.28
CA LYS A 2 24.66 16.18 6.06
C LYS A 2 23.64 16.47 7.16
N ALA A 3 23.59 17.69 7.70
CA ALA A 3 22.62 18.07 8.71
C ALA A 3 21.23 18.29 8.09
N SER A 4 20.18 17.72 8.70
CA SER A 4 18.79 17.90 8.27
C SER A 4 17.90 18.28 9.47
N LEU A 5 16.90 19.12 9.20
CA LEU A 5 15.87 19.50 10.17
C LEU A 5 14.50 19.35 9.51
N SER A 6 13.64 18.53 10.11
CA SER A 6 12.29 18.27 9.64
C SER A 6 11.27 18.88 10.61
N LEU A 7 10.50 19.86 10.12
CA LEU A 7 9.47 20.57 10.88
C LEU A 7 8.08 20.14 10.41
N PHE A 8 7.22 19.74 11.35
CA PHE A 8 5.86 19.31 11.05
C PHE A 8 4.86 20.19 11.78
N ARG A 9 3.97 20.86 11.03
CA ARG A 9 2.85 21.64 11.62
C ARG A 9 1.92 20.75 12.46
N ARG A 10 1.73 19.50 12.03
CA ARG A 10 0.82 18.53 12.66
C ARG A 10 1.46 17.90 13.91
N SER A 11 0.61 17.32 14.76
CA SER A 11 1.03 16.62 15.98
C SER A 11 1.44 15.16 15.74
N TYR A 12 1.39 14.70 14.49
CA TYR A 12 1.63 13.33 14.05
C TYR A 12 2.50 13.33 12.78
N TYR A 13 3.16 12.21 12.52
CA TYR A 13 4.02 11.99 11.33
C TYR A 13 3.20 11.80 10.05
N ALA A 14 3.88 11.75 8.90
CA ALA A 14 3.33 11.30 7.61
C ALA A 14 2.25 12.19 6.95
N ALA A 15 1.66 13.16 7.66
CA ALA A 15 0.64 14.07 7.13
C ALA A 15 -0.50 13.33 6.41
N ASN A 16 -0.59 13.45 5.08
CA ASN A 16 -1.64 12.78 4.28
C ASN A 16 -1.42 11.26 4.13
N TRP A 17 -0.23 10.76 4.49
CA TRP A 17 0.12 9.34 4.56
C TRP A 17 -0.10 8.73 5.95
N ALA A 18 -0.71 9.47 6.88
CA ALA A 18 -0.85 9.03 8.26
C ALA A 18 -1.86 7.89 8.42
N SER A 19 -1.58 7.03 9.41
CA SER A 19 -2.51 6.06 9.99
C SER A 19 -2.99 6.59 11.34
N PHE A 20 -4.26 6.37 11.67
CA PHE A 20 -4.84 6.81 12.93
C PHE A 20 -5.45 5.66 13.73
N THR A 21 -5.33 5.72 15.05
CA THR A 21 -6.25 5.02 15.94
C THR A 21 -7.69 5.47 15.67
N PHE A 22 -8.68 4.65 16.03
CA PHE A 22 -10.08 5.00 15.78
C PHE A 22 -10.44 6.36 16.40
N ASN A 23 -10.07 6.58 17.67
CA ASN A 23 -10.31 7.85 18.38
C ASN A 23 -9.47 8.99 17.79
N GLY A 24 -8.23 8.70 17.34
CA GLY A 24 -7.39 9.67 16.64
C GLY A 24 -8.02 10.13 15.31
N LEU A 25 -8.63 9.20 14.58
CA LEU A 25 -9.36 9.49 13.35
C LEU A 25 -10.58 10.36 13.67
N LEU A 26 -11.40 10.02 14.67
CA LEU A 26 -12.54 10.86 15.06
C LEU A 26 -12.13 12.32 15.36
N ASN A 27 -11.02 12.53 16.05
CA ASN A 27 -10.45 13.86 16.30
C ASN A 27 -9.97 14.54 15.00
N TRP A 28 -9.31 13.78 14.12
CA TRP A 28 -8.89 14.28 12.81
C TRP A 28 -10.09 14.75 11.99
N ILE A 29 -11.17 13.98 11.96
CA ILE A 29 -12.34 14.36 11.16
C ILE A 29 -12.98 15.66 11.71
N GLN A 30 -13.07 15.82 13.04
CA GLN A 30 -13.54 17.06 13.66
C GLN A 30 -12.67 18.28 13.29
N GLN A 31 -11.34 18.11 13.27
CA GLN A 31 -10.40 19.20 13.01
C GLN A 31 -10.43 19.71 11.56
N TYR A 32 -10.64 18.81 10.59
CA TYR A 32 -10.51 19.14 9.17
C TYR A 32 -11.84 19.43 8.47
N HIS A 33 -12.96 19.50 9.22
CA HIS A 33 -14.31 19.73 8.68
C HIS A 33 -14.64 18.90 7.44
N VAL A 34 -14.00 17.73 7.32
CA VAL A 34 -14.32 16.77 6.27
C VAL A 34 -15.81 16.47 6.42
N SER A 35 -16.57 16.62 5.34
CA SER A 35 -18.01 16.38 5.37
C SER A 35 -18.27 14.93 5.75
N ILE A 36 -18.45 14.70 7.05
CA ILE A 36 -18.87 13.42 7.58
C ILE A 36 -20.37 13.39 7.38
N LYS A 37 -20.84 12.52 6.48
CA LYS A 37 -22.04 11.78 6.84
C LYS A 37 -21.60 10.76 7.86
N LEU A 38 -21.51 11.21 9.12
CA LEU A 38 -21.25 10.34 10.25
C LEU A 38 -22.52 9.54 10.42
N PHE A 39 -22.57 8.38 9.81
CA PHE A 39 -23.58 7.39 10.15
C PHE A 39 -23.20 6.78 11.51
N SER A 40 -23.25 7.60 12.57
CA SER A 40 -23.44 7.08 13.92
C SER A 40 -24.90 6.68 14.04
N TYR A 41 -25.24 5.49 13.57
CA TYR A 41 -26.59 4.89 13.66
C TYR A 41 -27.05 4.62 15.11
N TRP A 42 -26.48 5.28 16.12
CA TRP A 42 -26.80 5.13 17.55
C TRP A 42 -27.32 6.42 18.21
N GLN A 43 -27.58 7.50 17.49
CA GLN A 43 -28.31 8.65 18.07
C GLN A 43 -29.79 8.35 18.35
N ASN A 44 -30.34 7.23 17.86
CA ASN A 44 -31.72 6.80 18.13
C ASN A 44 -31.84 5.70 19.20
N LEU A 45 -30.74 5.19 19.77
CA LEU A 45 -30.81 4.15 20.80
C LEU A 45 -30.52 4.65 22.22
N SER A 46 -30.43 5.97 22.42
CA SER A 46 -30.57 6.57 23.75
C SER A 46 -32.04 6.69 24.20
N MET A 47 -33.02 6.46 23.31
CA MET A 47 -34.46 6.51 23.65
C MET A 47 -35.07 5.18 24.12
N PHE A 48 -34.32 4.07 24.14
CA PHE A 48 -34.83 2.77 24.62
C PHE A 48 -34.07 2.21 25.83
N SER A 49 -33.38 3.06 26.61
CA SER A 49 -32.79 2.66 27.90
C SER A 49 -33.75 2.76 29.09
N GLN A 50 -35.07 2.77 28.84
CA GLN A 50 -36.09 2.59 29.88
C GLN A 50 -37.14 1.60 29.38
N GLY A 51 -36.88 0.32 29.62
CA GLY A 51 -37.82 -0.77 29.40
C GLY A 51 -37.24 -2.03 30.04
N GLU A 52 -37.96 -2.55 31.03
CA GLU A 52 -37.59 -3.70 31.85
C GLU A 52 -37.15 -4.92 31.01
N GLU A 53 -36.08 -5.59 31.44
CA GLU A 53 -35.63 -6.86 30.86
C GLU A 53 -36.68 -7.95 31.13
N PRO A 54 -37.21 -8.65 30.11
CA PRO A 54 -37.85 -9.93 30.34
C PRO A 54 -36.76 -11.01 30.46
N GLU A 55 -36.88 -11.87 31.49
CA GLU A 55 -36.03 -13.04 31.68
C GLU A 55 -36.04 -13.93 30.42
N ALA A 56 -34.89 -14.04 29.76
CA ALA A 56 -34.71 -14.88 28.59
C ALA A 56 -33.93 -16.16 28.95
N ASP A 57 -34.47 -17.28 28.48
CA ASP A 57 -34.03 -18.65 28.66
C ASP A 57 -32.56 -18.88 28.24
N GLN A 58 -31.80 -19.58 29.08
CA GLN A 58 -30.32 -19.69 29.00
C GLN A 58 -29.79 -20.49 27.81
N SER A 59 -30.66 -21.03 26.93
CA SER A 59 -30.29 -21.90 25.82
C SER A 59 -30.11 -21.19 24.46
N GLN A 60 -30.49 -19.91 24.33
CA GLN A 60 -30.28 -19.12 23.09
C GLN A 60 -29.13 -18.10 23.16
N ALA A 61 -28.47 -17.97 24.32
CA ALA A 61 -27.42 -16.97 24.54
C ALA A 61 -26.06 -17.32 23.89
N GLU A 62 -25.82 -18.58 23.53
CA GLU A 62 -24.51 -19.00 22.97
C GLU A 62 -24.35 -18.80 21.45
N LEU A 63 -25.45 -18.56 20.71
CA LEU A 63 -25.42 -18.45 19.23
C LEU A 63 -25.62 -17.03 18.69
N ALA A 64 -25.92 -16.06 19.55
CA ALA A 64 -25.86 -14.66 19.17
C ALA A 64 -24.39 -14.23 19.12
N LYS A 65 -23.77 -14.23 17.92
CA LYS A 65 -22.52 -13.49 17.67
C LYS A 65 -22.68 -12.13 18.37
N LYS A 66 -21.91 -11.86 19.43
CA LYS A 66 -21.97 -10.59 20.16
C LYS A 66 -21.81 -9.47 19.15
N ARG A 67 -22.93 -8.82 18.80
CA ARG A 67 -22.97 -7.79 17.76
C ARG A 67 -22.07 -6.65 18.23
N ILE A 68 -21.04 -6.34 17.45
CA ILE A 68 -20.03 -5.36 17.83
C ILE A 68 -20.70 -3.98 17.89
N SER A 69 -20.62 -3.33 19.04
CA SER A 69 -21.23 -2.01 19.27
C SER A 69 -20.25 -0.87 19.02
N TYR A 70 -20.76 0.33 18.75
CA TYR A 70 -19.92 1.52 18.61
C TYR A 70 -19.09 1.80 19.88
N ALA A 71 -19.67 1.59 21.06
CA ALA A 71 -18.94 1.73 22.32
C ALA A 71 -17.74 0.77 22.42
N GLN A 72 -17.86 -0.45 21.86
CA GLN A 72 -16.73 -1.37 21.76
C GLN A 72 -15.68 -0.87 20.77
N LEU A 73 -16.07 -0.33 19.61
CA LEU A 73 -15.11 0.26 18.66
C LEU A 73 -14.31 1.41 19.28
N VAL A 74 -14.98 2.29 20.05
CA VAL A 74 -14.32 3.39 20.77
C VAL A 74 -13.41 2.88 21.88
N LYS A 75 -13.84 1.84 22.63
CA LYS A 75 -13.05 1.24 23.71
C LYS A 75 -11.78 0.57 23.17
N GLU A 76 -11.91 -0.19 22.09
CA GLU A 76 -10.81 -0.90 21.42
C GLU A 76 -10.07 -0.02 20.40
N GLY A 77 -10.32 1.30 20.39
CA GLY A 77 -9.87 2.20 19.34
C GLY A 77 -8.36 2.24 19.10
N ARG A 78 -7.55 1.87 20.10
CA ARG A 78 -6.08 1.74 19.97
C ARG A 78 -5.62 0.55 19.13
N ARG A 79 -6.49 -0.44 18.90
CA ARG A 79 -6.21 -1.60 18.04
C ARG A 79 -6.39 -1.29 16.56
N PHE A 80 -6.87 -0.11 16.25
CA PHE A 80 -7.04 0.35 14.89
C PHE A 80 -5.82 1.16 14.46
N ASN A 81 -5.40 0.96 13.22
CA ASN A 81 -4.44 1.82 12.52
C ASN A 81 -5.02 2.07 11.12
N ILE A 82 -5.78 3.15 11.00
CA ILE A 82 -6.63 3.45 9.85
C ILE A 82 -5.90 4.39 8.92
N ASP A 83 -5.51 3.89 7.76
CA ASP A 83 -4.78 4.66 6.76
C ASP A 83 -5.69 5.66 6.03
N LEU A 84 -5.23 6.91 5.90
CA LEU A 84 -5.89 7.89 5.01
C LEU A 84 -5.76 7.46 3.54
N VAL A 85 -4.63 6.86 3.18
CA VAL A 85 -4.32 6.38 1.81
C VAL A 85 -4.46 4.86 1.78
N SER A 86 -4.92 4.29 0.66
CA SER A 86 -4.93 2.83 0.48
C SER A 86 -4.08 2.45 -0.70
N LYS A 87 -2.91 1.90 -0.40
CA LYS A 87 -1.91 1.41 -1.34
C LYS A 87 -1.41 0.04 -0.90
N LEU A 88 -0.78 -0.67 -1.83
CA LEU A 88 -0.09 -1.93 -1.57
C LEU A 88 1.35 -1.81 -2.05
N MET A 89 2.19 -2.73 -1.60
CA MET A 89 3.59 -2.80 -2.02
C MET A 89 3.74 -3.98 -2.95
N TYR A 90 4.13 -3.74 -4.20
CA TYR A 90 4.58 -4.85 -5.05
C TYR A 90 5.81 -5.51 -4.43
N SER A 91 5.88 -6.83 -4.49
CA SER A 91 7.01 -7.59 -3.96
C SER A 91 8.32 -7.23 -4.66
N ARG A 92 8.27 -6.83 -5.95
CA ARG A 92 9.35 -6.19 -6.71
C ARG A 92 8.89 -4.79 -7.12
N GLY A 93 9.60 -3.77 -6.68
CA GLY A 93 9.22 -2.38 -6.93
C GLY A 93 10.08 -1.45 -6.10
N SER A 94 10.13 -0.19 -6.51
CA SER A 94 11.12 0.78 -6.05
C SER A 94 11.11 0.98 -4.53
N LEU A 95 9.93 0.91 -3.89
CA LEU A 95 9.83 1.02 -2.43
C LEU A 95 10.41 -0.22 -1.72
N VAL A 96 10.10 -1.43 -2.16
CA VAL A 96 10.63 -2.65 -1.51
C VAL A 96 12.14 -2.72 -1.72
N ASP A 97 12.62 -2.41 -2.92
CA ASP A 97 14.04 -2.42 -3.23
C ASP A 97 14.78 -1.33 -2.42
N LEU A 98 14.20 -0.14 -2.26
CA LEU A 98 14.76 0.91 -1.40
C LEU A 98 14.78 0.51 0.08
N LEU A 99 13.71 -0.11 0.60
CA LEU A 99 13.65 -0.59 1.99
C LEU A 99 14.74 -1.63 2.29
N ILE A 100 15.00 -2.53 1.33
CA ILE A 100 16.06 -3.53 1.42
C ILE A 100 17.44 -2.85 1.32
N LYS A 101 17.67 -2.06 0.26
CA LYS A 101 18.96 -1.37 0.02
C LYS A 101 19.38 -0.51 1.22
N SER A 102 18.45 0.26 1.78
CA SER A 102 18.72 1.17 2.89
C SER A 102 18.73 0.50 4.28
N ASN A 103 18.43 -0.80 4.34
CA ASN A 103 18.21 -1.56 5.59
C ASN A 103 17.11 -0.98 6.51
N VAL A 104 16.20 -0.18 5.95
CA VAL A 104 15.01 0.38 6.63
C VAL A 104 13.94 -0.68 6.84
N SER A 105 13.95 -1.75 6.04
CA SER A 105 13.11 -2.94 6.20
C SER A 105 13.14 -3.53 7.62
N ARG A 106 14.23 -3.34 8.38
CA ARG A 106 14.36 -3.79 9.78
C ARG A 106 13.39 -3.11 10.76
N TYR A 107 12.78 -1.99 10.38
CA TYR A 107 11.87 -1.23 11.24
C TYR A 107 10.40 -1.60 11.06
N ALA A 108 10.06 -2.43 10.07
CA ALA A 108 8.68 -2.81 9.80
C ALA A 108 8.57 -4.31 9.48
N GLU A 109 7.42 -4.88 9.80
CA GLU A 109 7.03 -6.21 9.37
C GLU A 109 5.97 -6.12 8.28
N PHE A 110 5.86 -7.17 7.47
CA PHE A 110 4.95 -7.19 6.32
C PHE A 110 4.09 -8.45 6.34
N LYS A 111 2.83 -8.29 5.95
CA LYS A 111 1.90 -9.38 5.65
C LYS A 111 1.74 -9.50 4.15
N ASN A 112 1.65 -10.74 3.68
CA ASN A 112 1.26 -11.01 2.30
C ASN A 112 -0.21 -10.62 2.11
N VAL A 113 -0.52 -10.00 0.98
CA VAL A 113 -1.88 -10.04 0.45
C VAL A 113 -2.11 -11.46 -0.03
N THR A 114 -3.17 -12.11 0.44
CA THR A 114 -3.37 -13.54 0.23
C THR A 114 -4.37 -13.82 -0.89
N ARG A 115 -5.23 -12.86 -1.23
CA ARG A 115 -6.27 -13.02 -2.25
C ARG A 115 -6.34 -11.83 -3.19
N ILE A 116 -6.41 -12.12 -4.49
CA ILE A 116 -6.84 -11.17 -5.51
C ILE A 116 -8.26 -11.57 -5.91
N LEU A 117 -9.17 -10.62 -5.80
CA LEU A 117 -10.59 -10.81 -6.06
C LEU A 117 -11.03 -9.81 -7.13
N THR A 118 -12.10 -10.14 -7.85
CA THR A 118 -12.78 -9.21 -8.73
C THR A 118 -14.25 -9.17 -8.41
N TYR A 119 -14.88 -8.01 -8.54
CA TYR A 119 -16.33 -7.90 -8.52
C TYR A 119 -16.86 -7.94 -9.95
N ARG A 120 -17.72 -8.92 -10.25
CA ARG A 120 -18.31 -9.12 -11.58
C ARG A 120 -19.72 -9.68 -11.43
N GLN A 121 -20.66 -9.16 -12.23
CA GLN A 121 -22.05 -9.64 -12.26
C GLN A 121 -22.72 -9.77 -10.88
N GLY A 122 -22.45 -8.83 -9.98
CA GLY A 122 -23.04 -8.82 -8.64
C GLY A 122 -22.34 -9.72 -7.61
N LYS A 123 -21.22 -10.35 -7.95
CA LYS A 123 -20.50 -11.29 -7.07
C LYS A 123 -19.02 -10.93 -6.96
N VAL A 124 -18.46 -11.18 -5.79
CA VAL A 124 -17.01 -11.15 -5.55
C VAL A 124 -16.46 -12.55 -5.81
N GLU A 125 -15.48 -12.65 -6.69
CA GLU A 125 -14.89 -13.92 -7.13
C GLU A 125 -13.37 -13.88 -7.01
N GLN A 126 -12.75 -15.01 -6.69
CA GLN A 126 -11.29 -15.11 -6.56
C GLN A 126 -10.62 -15.29 -7.92
N VAL A 127 -9.61 -14.47 -8.19
CA VAL A 127 -8.81 -14.53 -9.41
C VAL A 127 -7.62 -15.48 -9.16
N PRO A 128 -7.44 -16.52 -10.00
CA PRO A 128 -6.30 -17.41 -9.89
C PRO A 128 -4.98 -16.67 -10.12
N CYS A 129 -4.06 -16.73 -9.15
CA CYS A 129 -2.78 -16.01 -9.19
C CYS A 129 -1.57 -16.91 -9.35
N SER A 130 -1.73 -18.23 -9.28
CA SER A 130 -0.66 -19.20 -9.46
C SER A 130 -1.08 -20.33 -10.40
N ARG A 131 -0.10 -21.10 -10.91
CA ARG A 131 -0.37 -22.33 -11.65
C ARG A 131 -1.31 -23.25 -10.86
N ALA A 132 -1.03 -23.44 -9.56
CA ALA A 132 -1.85 -24.25 -8.66
C ALA A 132 -3.29 -23.71 -8.57
N ASP A 133 -3.49 -22.40 -8.44
CA ASP A 133 -4.83 -21.79 -8.39
C ASP A 133 -5.58 -21.98 -9.71
N VAL A 134 -4.89 -21.81 -10.85
CA VAL A 134 -5.49 -22.04 -12.18
C VAL A 134 -5.95 -23.48 -12.29
N PHE A 135 -5.13 -24.45 -11.86
CA PHE A 135 -5.51 -25.87 -11.85
C PHE A 135 -6.68 -26.14 -10.91
N ALA A 136 -6.68 -25.59 -9.70
CA ALA A 136 -7.73 -25.78 -8.69
C ALA A 136 -9.05 -25.05 -9.01
N SER A 137 -9.01 -24.01 -9.86
CA SER A 137 -10.18 -23.18 -10.16
C SER A 137 -11.31 -24.00 -10.79
N ARG A 138 -12.50 -23.91 -10.20
CA ARG A 138 -13.74 -24.48 -10.76
C ARG A 138 -14.50 -23.50 -11.66
N GLN A 139 -14.09 -22.23 -11.66
CA GLN A 139 -14.70 -21.17 -12.47
C GLN A 139 -14.17 -21.15 -13.91
N LEU A 140 -13.03 -21.80 -14.15
CA LEU A 140 -12.40 -21.87 -15.47
C LEU A 140 -12.56 -23.26 -16.08
N SER A 141 -13.00 -23.32 -17.34
CA SER A 141 -12.95 -24.54 -18.15
C SER A 141 -11.51 -24.96 -18.43
N VAL A 142 -11.30 -26.23 -18.80
CA VAL A 142 -9.96 -26.75 -19.18
C VAL A 142 -9.37 -25.96 -20.35
N VAL A 143 -10.21 -25.51 -21.29
CA VAL A 143 -9.78 -24.69 -22.43
C VAL A 143 -9.33 -23.31 -21.99
N GLU A 144 -10.09 -22.64 -21.11
CA GLU A 144 -9.70 -21.33 -20.55
C GLU A 144 -8.40 -21.44 -19.76
N LYS A 145 -8.24 -22.48 -18.93
CA LYS A 145 -6.98 -22.71 -18.18
C LYS A 145 -5.77 -22.79 -19.12
N ARG A 146 -5.90 -23.54 -20.23
CA ARG A 146 -4.83 -23.66 -21.25
C ARG A 146 -4.57 -22.33 -21.95
N LYS A 147 -5.61 -21.58 -22.32
CA LYS A 147 -5.47 -20.27 -22.96
C LYS A 147 -4.77 -19.27 -22.03
N LEU A 148 -5.21 -19.16 -20.79
CA LEU A 148 -4.63 -18.30 -19.77
C LEU A 148 -3.15 -18.63 -19.55
N MET A 149 -2.83 -19.90 -19.29
CA MET A 149 -1.44 -20.31 -19.05
C MET A 149 -0.54 -20.01 -20.25
N ARG A 150 -0.98 -20.26 -21.49
CA ARG A 150 -0.21 -19.91 -22.69
C ARG A 150 0.02 -18.41 -22.80
N PHE A 151 -1.02 -17.61 -22.57
CA PHE A 151 -0.90 -16.15 -22.62
C PHE A 151 0.07 -15.61 -21.56
N LEU A 152 -0.10 -15.99 -20.28
CA LEU A 152 0.79 -15.53 -19.22
C LEU A 152 2.24 -15.98 -19.43
N THR A 153 2.44 -17.19 -19.97
CA THR A 153 3.78 -17.70 -20.33
C THR A 153 4.38 -16.85 -21.45
N SER A 154 3.63 -16.55 -22.51
CA SER A 154 4.11 -15.67 -23.59
C SER A 154 4.50 -14.28 -23.10
N CYS A 155 3.78 -13.71 -22.12
CA CYS A 155 4.17 -12.41 -21.55
C CYS A 155 5.52 -12.46 -20.82
N MET A 156 5.91 -13.61 -20.26
CA MET A 156 7.14 -13.79 -19.48
C MET A 156 8.32 -14.28 -20.33
N GLU A 157 8.08 -14.97 -21.43
CA GLU A 157 9.11 -15.53 -22.33
C GLU A 157 9.70 -14.50 -23.31
N GLU A 158 9.11 -13.31 -23.43
CA GLU A 158 9.71 -12.22 -24.22
C GLU A 158 11.09 -11.85 -23.64
N THR A 159 12.14 -12.12 -24.42
CA THR A 159 13.55 -11.80 -24.11
C THR A 159 13.75 -10.30 -23.92
N GLU A 160 14.79 -9.88 -23.19
CA GLU A 160 15.18 -8.47 -23.02
C GLU A 160 15.33 -7.71 -24.36
N GLU A 161 15.71 -8.40 -25.44
CA GLU A 161 15.81 -7.88 -26.81
C GLU A 161 14.46 -7.62 -27.49
N GLN A 162 13.40 -8.31 -27.06
CA GLN A 162 12.01 -8.16 -27.51
C GLN A 162 11.17 -7.35 -26.51
N MET A 163 11.74 -7.05 -25.34
CA MET A 163 11.06 -6.42 -24.22
C MET A 163 10.72 -4.97 -24.57
N GLY A 164 9.45 -4.76 -24.92
CA GLY A 164 8.95 -3.45 -25.37
C GLY A 164 8.55 -3.40 -26.84
N GLU A 165 8.81 -4.46 -27.62
CA GLU A 165 8.22 -4.62 -28.96
C GLU A 165 6.77 -5.09 -28.83
N THR A 166 5.87 -4.14 -28.55
CA THR A 166 4.45 -4.36 -28.83
C THR A 166 4.33 -4.80 -30.29
N PRO A 167 3.60 -5.88 -30.60
CA PRO A 167 3.46 -6.32 -31.99
C PRO A 167 3.01 -5.12 -32.81
N ALA A 168 3.74 -4.79 -33.89
CA ALA A 168 3.62 -3.50 -34.58
C ALA A 168 2.17 -3.12 -34.95
N ALA A 169 1.29 -4.11 -35.12
CA ALA A 169 -0.14 -3.95 -35.36
C ALA A 169 -0.94 -3.32 -34.20
N TYR A 170 -0.40 -3.26 -32.98
CA TYR A 170 -1.05 -2.76 -31.76
C TYR A 170 -0.31 -1.58 -31.11
N HIS A 171 0.73 -1.06 -31.76
CA HIS A 171 1.45 0.08 -31.21
C HIS A 171 0.52 1.30 -31.08
N GLY A 172 0.44 1.88 -29.87
CA GLY A 172 -0.46 2.98 -29.57
C GLY A 172 -1.96 2.65 -29.64
N ARG A 173 -2.33 1.36 -29.72
CA ARG A 173 -3.72 0.90 -29.64
C ARG A 173 -4.08 0.43 -28.23
N PRO A 174 -5.37 0.44 -27.85
CA PRO A 174 -5.79 0.01 -26.53
C PRO A 174 -5.47 -1.47 -26.25
N TYR A 175 -4.99 -1.75 -25.04
CA TYR A 175 -4.67 -3.11 -24.59
C TYR A 175 -5.89 -4.04 -24.64
N SER A 176 -7.09 -3.50 -24.43
CA SER A 176 -8.36 -4.23 -24.56
C SER A 176 -8.58 -4.79 -25.96
N GLU A 177 -8.15 -4.09 -27.02
CA GLU A 177 -8.24 -4.58 -28.40
C GLU A 177 -7.24 -5.71 -28.64
N PHE A 178 -6.01 -5.57 -28.12
CA PHE A 178 -5.01 -6.62 -28.19
C PHE A 178 -5.49 -7.91 -27.52
N LEU A 179 -6.05 -7.82 -26.30
CA LEU A 179 -6.57 -8.98 -25.57
C LEU A 179 -7.70 -9.70 -26.31
N ARG A 180 -8.59 -8.96 -26.98
CA ARG A 180 -9.68 -9.53 -27.79
C ARG A 180 -9.15 -10.36 -28.95
N ASP A 181 -8.09 -9.89 -29.60
CA ASP A 181 -7.47 -10.58 -30.73
C ASP A 181 -6.68 -11.83 -30.30
N GLN A 182 -6.30 -11.94 -29.03
CA GLN A 182 -5.74 -13.18 -28.46
C GLN A 182 -6.77 -14.31 -28.30
N GLN A 183 -8.06 -14.05 -28.58
CA GLN A 183 -9.14 -15.04 -28.51
C GLN A 183 -9.24 -15.74 -27.15
N LEU A 184 -8.98 -15.01 -26.07
CA LEU A 184 -9.01 -15.53 -24.70
C LEU A 184 -10.44 -15.79 -24.23
N GLY A 185 -11.36 -14.91 -24.64
CA GLY A 185 -12.76 -14.91 -24.24
C GLY A 185 -13.00 -13.98 -23.05
N ASP A 186 -14.22 -13.44 -22.98
CA ASP A 186 -14.60 -12.33 -22.09
C ASP A 186 -14.20 -12.50 -20.62
N ASN A 187 -14.23 -13.73 -20.12
CA ASN A 187 -13.90 -14.03 -18.72
C ASN A 187 -12.40 -13.84 -18.42
N LEU A 188 -11.53 -14.35 -19.30
CA LEU A 188 -10.08 -14.23 -19.16
C LEU A 188 -9.62 -12.81 -19.48
N GLU A 189 -10.21 -12.17 -20.48
CA GLU A 189 -9.96 -10.75 -20.80
C GLU A 189 -10.25 -9.87 -19.58
N HIS A 190 -11.38 -10.11 -18.91
CA HIS A 190 -11.73 -9.43 -17.66
C HIS A 190 -10.67 -9.61 -16.58
N PHE A 191 -10.23 -10.85 -16.30
CA PHE A 191 -9.21 -11.11 -15.28
C PHE A 191 -7.87 -10.44 -15.61
N ILE A 192 -7.44 -10.55 -16.87
CA ILE A 192 -6.15 -10.00 -17.29
C ILE A 192 -6.18 -8.47 -17.24
N LEU A 193 -7.21 -7.84 -17.79
CA LEU A 193 -7.31 -6.38 -17.86
C LEU A 193 -7.46 -5.76 -16.47
N HIS A 194 -8.41 -6.26 -15.67
CA HIS A 194 -8.83 -5.59 -14.45
C HIS A 194 -8.12 -6.08 -13.19
N SER A 195 -7.65 -7.33 -13.15
CA SER A 195 -7.11 -7.93 -11.92
C SER A 195 -5.61 -8.23 -11.98
N ILE A 196 -5.06 -8.51 -13.17
CA ILE A 196 -3.61 -8.74 -13.36
C ILE A 196 -2.93 -7.42 -13.75
N ALA A 197 -3.29 -6.86 -14.91
CA ALA A 197 -2.75 -5.58 -15.36
C ALA A 197 -3.26 -4.43 -14.49
N MET A 198 -4.51 -4.51 -14.02
CA MET A 198 -5.21 -3.47 -13.24
C MET A 198 -5.20 -2.11 -13.96
N VAL A 199 -5.47 -2.14 -15.26
CA VAL A 199 -5.51 -0.97 -16.13
C VAL A 199 -6.91 -0.70 -16.66
N THR A 200 -7.10 0.44 -17.34
CA THR A 200 -8.38 0.80 -17.96
C THR A 200 -8.47 0.27 -19.39
N GLU A 201 -9.69 0.19 -19.94
CA GLU A 201 -9.92 -0.25 -21.31
C GLU A 201 -9.22 0.63 -22.37
N HIS A 202 -8.90 1.88 -22.01
CA HIS A 202 -8.23 2.86 -22.87
C HIS A 202 -6.71 2.87 -22.72
N THR A 203 -6.17 2.07 -21.78
CA THR A 203 -4.72 2.00 -21.57
C THR A 203 -4.04 1.41 -22.79
N LEU A 204 -2.90 1.97 -23.18
CA LEU A 204 -2.16 1.52 -24.36
C LEU A 204 -1.61 0.10 -24.17
N THR A 205 -1.43 -0.61 -25.27
CA THR A 205 -0.98 -2.02 -25.26
C THR A 205 0.38 -2.18 -24.60
N GLU A 206 1.30 -1.24 -24.81
CA GLU A 206 2.64 -1.23 -24.20
C GLU A 206 2.54 -1.19 -22.66
N GLU A 207 1.70 -0.28 -22.15
CA GLU A 207 1.50 -0.07 -20.72
C GLU A 207 0.77 -1.26 -20.07
N GLY A 208 -0.22 -1.83 -20.77
CA GLY A 208 -0.97 -3.00 -20.32
C GLY A 208 -0.09 -4.26 -20.24
N LEU A 209 0.76 -4.49 -21.25
CA LEU A 209 1.73 -5.58 -21.25
C LEU A 209 2.80 -5.38 -20.15
N ALA A 210 3.36 -4.17 -20.03
CA ALA A 210 4.32 -3.86 -18.97
C ALA A 210 3.73 -4.10 -17.56
N SER A 211 2.48 -3.68 -17.33
CA SER A 211 1.78 -3.91 -16.06
C SER A 211 1.53 -5.40 -15.80
N THR A 212 1.12 -6.15 -16.83
CA THR A 212 0.94 -7.61 -16.77
C THR A 212 2.24 -8.31 -16.40
N ARG A 213 3.36 -7.97 -17.07
CA ARG A 213 4.69 -8.54 -16.79
C ARG A 213 5.15 -8.23 -15.37
N ASN A 214 5.02 -6.98 -14.94
CA ASN A 214 5.38 -6.59 -13.59
C ASN A 214 4.60 -7.38 -12.52
N PHE A 215 3.28 -7.56 -12.72
CA PHE A 215 2.46 -8.40 -11.84
C PHE A 215 3.02 -9.83 -11.78
N LEU A 216 3.29 -10.44 -12.93
CA LEU A 216 3.79 -11.82 -13.01
C LEU A 216 5.19 -11.99 -12.39
N GLN A 217 6.10 -11.05 -12.62
CA GLN A 217 7.45 -11.04 -12.02
C GLN A 217 7.42 -10.96 -10.48
N CYS A 218 6.38 -10.33 -9.93
CA CYS A 218 6.19 -10.19 -8.49
C CYS A 218 5.61 -11.45 -7.81
N LEU A 219 4.97 -12.35 -8.56
CA LEU A 219 4.38 -13.56 -8.00
C LEU A 219 5.44 -14.49 -7.40
N GLY A 220 5.12 -15.13 -6.29
CA GLY A 220 5.98 -16.15 -5.68
C GLY A 220 7.21 -15.62 -4.92
N ARG A 221 7.51 -14.30 -4.96
CA ARG A 221 8.69 -13.75 -4.24
C ARG A 221 8.58 -13.93 -2.72
N TYR A 222 7.41 -13.66 -2.15
CA TYR A 222 7.14 -13.82 -0.71
C TYR A 222 5.84 -14.59 -0.41
N GLY A 223 5.00 -14.80 -1.42
CA GLY A 223 3.71 -15.47 -1.31
C GLY A 223 3.03 -15.65 -2.67
N ASN A 224 1.81 -16.16 -2.65
CA ASN A 224 1.07 -16.52 -3.88
C ASN A 224 0.59 -15.31 -4.70
N THR A 225 0.50 -14.12 -4.10
CA THR A 225 0.12 -12.88 -4.79
C THR A 225 1.31 -11.92 -4.83
N PRO A 226 1.28 -10.88 -5.67
CA PRO A 226 2.44 -10.02 -5.87
C PRO A 226 2.55 -8.90 -4.84
N PHE A 227 1.71 -8.87 -3.80
CA PHE A 227 1.61 -7.73 -2.90
C PHE A 227 1.92 -8.03 -1.44
N LEU A 228 2.50 -7.03 -0.79
CA LEU A 228 2.73 -6.94 0.64
C LEU A 228 1.94 -5.75 1.21
N PHE A 229 1.64 -5.84 2.50
CA PHE A 229 1.07 -4.77 3.31
C PHE A 229 1.84 -4.65 4.63
N PRO A 230 2.26 -3.44 5.05
CA PRO A 230 2.97 -3.27 6.32
C PRO A 230 2.06 -3.53 7.52
N VAL A 231 2.54 -4.30 8.49
CA VAL A 231 1.86 -4.48 9.77
C VAL A 231 1.77 -3.11 10.46
N TYR A 232 0.62 -2.82 11.08
CA TYR A 232 0.25 -1.52 11.65
C TYR A 232 -0.08 -0.41 10.61
N GLY A 233 -0.10 -0.74 9.32
CA GLY A 233 -0.60 0.18 8.27
C GLY A 233 0.49 1.00 7.59
N LEU A 234 0.09 1.73 6.54
CA LEU A 234 1.00 2.43 5.64
C LEU A 234 1.74 3.61 6.30
N GLY A 235 1.21 4.16 7.38
CA GLY A 235 1.81 5.24 8.16
C GLY A 235 3.14 4.85 8.83
N GLU A 236 3.45 3.56 8.92
CA GLU A 236 4.75 3.08 9.38
C GLU A 236 5.87 3.39 8.39
N ILE A 237 5.59 3.37 7.07
CA ILE A 237 6.61 3.55 6.04
C ILE A 237 7.30 4.92 6.15
N PRO A 238 6.59 6.06 6.22
CA PRO A 238 7.23 7.35 6.45
C PRO A 238 7.99 7.42 7.79
N GLN A 239 7.49 6.77 8.84
CA GLN A 239 8.16 6.74 10.15
C GLN A 239 9.48 5.96 10.09
N CYS A 240 9.54 4.86 9.36
CA CYS A 240 10.75 4.08 9.15
C CYS A 240 11.87 4.92 8.50
N PHE A 241 11.54 5.69 7.46
CA PHE A 241 12.49 6.62 6.84
C PHE A 241 12.83 7.82 7.75
N CYS A 242 11.88 8.31 8.55
CA CYS A 242 12.16 9.34 9.54
C CYS A 242 13.16 8.85 10.60
N ARG A 243 13.03 7.59 11.03
CA ARG A 243 13.96 6.94 11.95
C ARG A 243 15.34 6.82 11.33
N MET A 244 15.45 6.40 10.07
CA MET A 244 16.73 6.36 9.34
C MET A 244 17.41 7.73 9.37
N CYS A 245 16.69 8.79 9.01
CA CYS A 245 17.21 10.15 9.05
C CYS A 245 17.68 10.55 10.45
N ALA A 246 16.92 10.23 11.50
CA ALA A 246 17.29 10.53 12.89
C ALA A 246 18.56 9.79 13.35
N VAL A 247 18.74 8.52 12.96
CA VAL A 247 19.96 7.73 13.24
C VAL A 247 21.20 8.41 12.65
N PHE A 248 21.07 9.07 11.49
CA PHE A 248 22.15 9.84 10.86
C PHE A 248 22.18 11.32 11.27
N GLY A 249 21.59 11.67 12.41
CA GLY A 249 21.68 13.01 13.01
C GLY A 249 20.60 14.01 12.57
N GLY A 250 19.58 13.56 11.86
CA GLY A 250 18.43 14.40 11.50
C GLY A 250 17.58 14.78 12.71
N ILE A 251 17.16 16.05 12.76
CA ILE A 251 16.36 16.59 13.87
C ILE A 251 14.88 16.66 13.46
N TYR A 252 13.99 16.27 14.36
CA TYR A 252 12.54 16.23 14.13
C TYR A 252 11.78 17.08 15.14
N CYS A 253 10.91 17.99 14.65
CA CYS A 253 10.05 18.81 15.50
C CYS A 253 8.59 18.72 15.04
N LEU A 254 7.74 18.05 15.83
CA LEU A 254 6.28 18.06 15.65
C LEU A 254 5.65 19.31 16.26
N ARG A 255 4.44 19.67 15.81
CA ARG A 255 3.72 20.90 16.22
C ARG A 255 4.57 22.15 16.04
N HIS A 256 5.35 22.18 14.97
CA HIS A 256 6.30 23.24 14.65
C HIS A 256 6.16 23.57 13.17
N SER A 257 5.57 24.72 12.85
CA SER A 257 5.37 25.15 11.47
C SER A 257 6.41 26.19 11.04
N VAL A 258 6.56 26.33 9.74
CA VAL A 258 7.30 27.42 9.10
C VAL A 258 6.32 28.52 8.71
N SER A 259 6.67 29.76 9.03
CA SER A 259 5.86 30.94 8.73
C SER A 259 6.19 31.52 7.36
N CYS A 260 7.48 31.67 7.04
CA CYS A 260 7.91 32.18 5.73
C CYS A 260 9.34 31.78 5.36
N LEU A 261 9.67 31.96 4.07
CA LEU A 261 11.01 31.80 3.51
C LEU A 261 11.71 33.16 3.44
N LEU A 262 12.99 33.20 3.80
CA LEU A 262 13.86 34.34 3.57
C LEU A 262 14.63 34.13 2.26
N VAL A 263 14.16 34.80 1.20
CA VAL A 263 14.72 34.69 -0.15
C VAL A 263 15.62 35.89 -0.44
N ASP A 264 16.80 35.60 -0.96
CA ASP A 264 17.72 36.60 -1.48
C ASP A 264 17.24 37.09 -2.85
N LYS A 265 17.07 38.41 -2.99
CA LYS A 265 16.47 39.01 -4.20
C LYS A 265 17.35 38.92 -5.44
N ASP A 266 18.67 38.94 -5.27
CA ASP A 266 19.62 38.98 -6.38
C ASP A 266 19.87 37.57 -6.93
N THR A 267 19.93 36.58 -6.03
CA THR A 267 20.24 35.18 -6.40
C THR A 267 19.00 34.30 -6.56
N ASN A 268 17.82 34.78 -6.17
CA ASN A 268 16.58 33.99 -6.09
C ASN A 268 16.77 32.64 -5.34
N ARG A 269 17.49 32.71 -4.22
CA ARG A 269 17.74 31.55 -3.34
C ARG A 269 17.18 31.76 -1.95
N CYS A 270 16.53 30.74 -1.42
CA CYS A 270 16.16 30.66 -0.01
C CYS A 270 17.44 30.53 0.85
N LYS A 271 17.63 31.44 1.80
CA LYS A 271 18.78 31.43 2.74
C LYS A 271 18.42 30.89 4.12
N ALA A 272 17.15 31.00 4.49
CA ALA A 272 16.64 30.64 5.81
C ALA A 272 15.12 30.55 5.81
N VAL A 273 14.57 29.99 6.87
CA VAL A 273 13.15 30.05 7.20
C VAL A 273 12.94 30.78 8.52
N ILE A 274 11.75 31.39 8.67
CA ILE A 274 11.26 31.85 9.98
C ILE A 274 10.21 30.85 10.45
N ASP A 275 10.42 30.27 11.63
CA ASP A 275 9.49 29.31 12.20
C ASP A 275 8.27 29.99 12.86
N SER A 276 7.36 29.19 13.42
CA SER A 276 6.18 29.68 14.13
C SER A 276 6.48 30.38 15.46
N ARG A 277 7.73 30.36 15.92
CA ARG A 277 8.21 31.00 17.15
C ARG A 277 9.04 32.26 16.86
N GLY A 278 9.19 32.63 15.59
CA GLY A 278 10.00 33.76 15.16
C GLY A 278 11.50 33.48 15.08
N GLN A 279 11.94 32.22 15.26
CA GLN A 279 13.34 31.84 15.13
C GLN A 279 13.73 31.78 13.66
N ARG A 280 14.87 32.41 13.32
CA ARG A 280 15.51 32.28 12.02
C ARG A 280 16.38 31.03 11.97
N ILE A 281 16.13 30.15 11.01
CA ILE A 281 16.87 28.91 10.80
C ILE A 281 17.46 28.93 9.40
N SER A 282 18.80 28.99 9.29
CA SER A 282 19.50 29.01 8.00
C SER A 282 19.49 27.63 7.32
N CYS A 283 19.32 27.60 6.01
CA CYS A 283 19.31 26.36 5.22
C CYS A 283 19.81 26.60 3.80
N SER A 284 20.55 25.63 3.24
CA SER A 284 21.03 25.67 1.85
C SER A 284 20.00 25.16 0.84
N HIS A 285 19.10 24.27 1.29
CA HIS A 285 18.04 23.66 0.51
C HIS A 285 16.79 23.57 1.40
N PHE A 286 15.60 23.71 0.80
CA PHE A 286 14.34 23.59 1.51
C PHE A 286 13.40 22.69 0.73
N VAL A 287 12.94 21.60 1.36
CA VAL A 287 11.99 20.65 0.77
C VAL A 287 10.64 20.84 1.46
N VAL A 288 9.57 20.99 0.68
CA VAL A 288 8.23 21.31 1.20
C VAL A 288 7.15 20.51 0.49
N GLU A 289 6.17 20.03 1.23
CA GLU A 289 4.99 19.39 0.64
C GLU A 289 4.03 20.45 0.10
N GLU A 290 3.42 20.15 -1.05
CA GLU A 290 2.58 21.05 -1.84
C GLU A 290 1.50 21.76 -1.00
N GLY A 291 0.86 21.06 -0.06
CA GLY A 291 -0.18 21.60 0.82
C GLY A 291 0.25 22.76 1.71
N TYR A 292 1.57 23.00 1.86
CA TYR A 292 2.12 24.13 2.60
C TYR A 292 2.53 25.32 1.72
N VAL A 293 2.45 25.18 0.40
CA VAL A 293 2.74 26.27 -0.55
C VAL A 293 1.45 27.02 -0.83
N GLY A 294 1.47 28.34 -0.64
CA GLY A 294 0.30 29.20 -0.90
C GLY A 294 -0.09 29.20 -2.39
N PRO A 295 -1.39 29.34 -2.72
CA PRO A 295 -1.88 29.29 -4.10
C PRO A 295 -1.24 30.34 -5.02
N GLU A 296 -0.89 31.51 -4.47
CA GLU A 296 -0.21 32.61 -5.19
C GLU A 296 1.11 32.20 -5.86
N ARG A 297 1.79 31.17 -5.34
CA ARG A 297 3.07 30.68 -5.86
C ARG A 297 2.92 29.45 -6.76
N LYS A 298 1.72 28.88 -6.81
CA LYS A 298 1.41 27.73 -7.64
C LYS A 298 0.94 28.21 -9.00
N ARG A 299 1.75 27.96 -10.02
CA ARG A 299 1.24 27.94 -11.39
C ARG A 299 0.49 26.63 -11.59
N VAL A 300 -0.83 26.71 -11.51
CA VAL A 300 -1.72 25.55 -11.68
C VAL A 300 -2.19 25.57 -13.13
N ALA A 301 -1.56 24.77 -13.99
CA ALA A 301 -1.96 24.65 -15.41
C ALA A 301 -3.30 23.92 -15.56
N THR A 302 -3.64 23.02 -14.63
CA THR A 302 -4.85 22.20 -14.65
C THR A 302 -5.55 22.16 -13.28
N PRO A 303 -6.88 22.11 -13.24
CA PRO A 303 -7.62 22.07 -11.97
C PRO A 303 -7.19 20.87 -11.11
N PRO A 304 -7.17 21.02 -9.76
CA PRO A 304 -6.75 19.96 -8.87
C PRO A 304 -7.63 18.73 -9.05
N ARG A 305 -6.99 17.56 -9.16
CA ARG A 305 -7.67 16.27 -9.16
C ARG A 305 -7.83 15.77 -7.73
N PHE A 306 -8.87 14.96 -7.53
CA PHE A 306 -9.17 14.37 -6.23
C PHE A 306 -9.32 12.86 -6.35
N ILE A 307 -9.07 12.18 -5.24
CA ILE A 307 -9.26 10.75 -5.06
C ILE A 307 -10.40 10.58 -4.07
N SER A 308 -11.41 9.80 -4.46
CA SER A 308 -12.52 9.44 -3.60
C SER A 308 -12.13 8.25 -2.73
N ARG A 309 -12.27 8.39 -1.41
CA ARG A 309 -11.92 7.38 -0.41
C ARG A 309 -13.13 7.02 0.44
N ALA A 310 -13.27 5.73 0.72
CA ALA A 310 -14.11 5.25 1.80
C ALA A 310 -13.33 4.30 2.73
N VAL A 311 -13.62 4.38 4.02
CA VAL A 311 -13.11 3.48 5.04
C VAL A 311 -14.29 2.86 5.75
N LEU A 312 -14.36 1.54 5.78
CA LEU A 312 -15.42 0.78 6.44
C LEU A 312 -14.81 -0.12 7.51
N ILE A 313 -15.51 -0.26 8.64
CA ILE A 313 -15.28 -1.33 9.60
C ILE A 313 -16.41 -2.33 9.41
N THR A 314 -16.11 -3.58 9.08
CA THR A 314 -17.10 -4.64 8.85
C THR A 314 -16.93 -5.79 9.83
N ASP A 315 -17.97 -6.60 10.01
CA ASP A 315 -17.97 -7.75 10.93
C ASP A 315 -17.47 -9.06 10.31
N SER A 316 -17.31 -9.09 8.99
CA SER A 316 -16.93 -10.27 8.23
C SER A 316 -16.30 -9.88 6.89
N SER A 317 -15.65 -10.86 6.26
CA SER A 317 -14.98 -10.68 4.97
C SER A 317 -15.99 -10.70 3.81
N VAL A 318 -15.71 -9.94 2.76
CA VAL A 318 -16.47 -9.90 1.50
C VAL A 318 -16.51 -11.23 0.76
N LEU A 319 -15.58 -12.14 1.07
CA LEU A 319 -15.58 -13.50 0.56
C LEU A 319 -15.26 -14.45 1.72
N SER A 320 -16.24 -15.27 2.09
CA SER A 320 -16.10 -16.24 3.18
C SER A 320 -14.98 -17.25 2.91
N SER A 321 -14.25 -17.62 3.97
CA SER A 321 -13.16 -18.58 3.89
C SER A 321 -12.99 -19.29 5.23
N ASN A 322 -12.27 -20.41 5.25
CA ASN A 322 -11.96 -21.15 6.48
C ASN A 322 -10.99 -20.38 7.40
N SER A 323 -10.31 -19.36 6.87
CA SER A 323 -9.41 -18.48 7.61
C SER A 323 -9.98 -17.06 7.65
N ASP A 324 -9.99 -16.45 8.83
CA ASP A 324 -10.39 -15.06 9.05
C ASP A 324 -9.21 -14.06 9.00
N GLN A 325 -8.00 -14.56 8.73
CA GLN A 325 -6.76 -13.77 8.71
C GLN A 325 -6.30 -13.44 7.27
N GLN A 326 -7.23 -13.40 6.32
CA GLN A 326 -6.92 -13.08 4.92
C GLN A 326 -6.74 -11.57 4.73
N VAL A 327 -5.95 -11.21 3.72
CA VAL A 327 -5.83 -9.83 3.22
C VAL A 327 -6.15 -9.87 1.74
N SER A 328 -7.09 -9.04 1.30
CA SER A 328 -7.65 -9.14 -0.05
C SER A 328 -7.54 -7.83 -0.81
N LEU A 329 -7.09 -7.90 -2.06
CA LEU A 329 -7.30 -6.84 -3.05
C LEU A 329 -8.51 -7.21 -3.90
N VAL A 330 -9.47 -6.31 -4.02
CA VAL A 330 -10.65 -6.48 -4.87
C VAL A 330 -10.69 -5.38 -5.93
N THR A 331 -10.76 -5.80 -7.19
CA THR A 331 -10.89 -4.88 -8.33
C THR A 331 -12.34 -4.83 -8.77
N ILE A 332 -12.91 -3.63 -8.82
CA ILE A 332 -14.29 -3.38 -9.24
C ILE A 332 -14.22 -2.51 -10.50
N PRO A 333 -14.44 -3.10 -11.70
CA PRO A 333 -14.48 -2.34 -12.94
C PRO A 333 -15.60 -1.28 -12.94
N PRO A 334 -15.53 -0.29 -13.83
CA PRO A 334 -16.59 0.70 -14.00
C PRO A 334 -17.96 0.05 -14.18
N ILE A 335 -18.92 0.44 -13.33
CA ILE A 335 -20.30 -0.08 -13.39
C ILE A 335 -21.05 0.48 -14.60
N ALA A 336 -20.70 1.69 -15.02
CA ALA A 336 -21.25 2.38 -16.18
C ALA A 336 -20.16 3.18 -16.89
N ALA A 337 -20.41 3.51 -18.16
CA ALA A 337 -19.52 4.38 -18.93
C ALA A 337 -19.32 5.73 -18.21
N GLY A 338 -18.07 6.16 -18.06
CA GLY A 338 -17.72 7.39 -17.34
C GLY A 338 -17.51 7.23 -15.83
N CYS A 339 -17.85 6.09 -15.24
CA CYS A 339 -17.46 5.79 -13.85
C CYS A 339 -16.00 5.36 -13.78
N ALA A 340 -15.31 5.72 -12.70
CA ALA A 340 -13.97 5.20 -12.43
C ALA A 340 -14.04 3.75 -11.93
N ALA A 341 -13.00 2.96 -12.22
CA ALA A 341 -12.78 1.69 -11.55
C ALA A 341 -12.53 1.95 -10.05
N VAL A 342 -13.10 1.10 -9.19
CA VAL A 342 -12.91 1.16 -7.74
C VAL A 342 -11.98 0.03 -7.34
N ARG A 343 -11.02 0.34 -6.46
CA ARG A 343 -10.19 -0.67 -5.80
C ARG A 343 -10.61 -0.75 -4.35
N MET A 344 -10.72 -1.96 -3.84
CA MET A 344 -11.03 -2.22 -2.45
C MET A 344 -9.93 -3.07 -1.84
N VAL A 345 -9.37 -2.63 -0.72
CA VAL A 345 -8.40 -3.39 0.08
C VAL A 345 -9.07 -3.78 1.39
N GLU A 346 -9.17 -5.08 1.64
CA GLU A 346 -9.72 -5.65 2.87
C GLU A 346 -8.58 -6.16 3.76
N LEU A 347 -8.51 -5.64 4.97
CA LEU A 347 -7.49 -5.97 5.97
C LEU A 347 -8.17 -6.69 7.14
N SER A 348 -7.67 -7.88 7.48
CA SER A 348 -8.07 -8.62 8.69
C SER A 348 -7.30 -8.13 9.92
N SER A 349 -7.71 -8.55 11.12
CA SER A 349 -6.99 -8.21 12.36
C SER A 349 -5.51 -8.64 12.37
N SER A 350 -5.09 -9.59 11.51
CA SER A 350 -3.68 -10.01 11.41
C SER A 350 -2.72 -8.93 10.94
N THR A 351 -3.21 -7.89 10.26
CA THR A 351 -2.41 -6.73 9.84
C THR A 351 -2.19 -5.73 10.96
N MET A 352 -2.82 -5.95 12.13
CA MET A 352 -2.81 -5.03 13.27
C MET A 352 -3.41 -3.65 12.96
N THR A 353 -4.29 -3.56 11.96
CA THR A 353 -5.00 -2.33 11.59
C THR A 353 -6.44 -2.26 12.12
N CYS A 354 -6.96 -3.35 12.69
CA CYS A 354 -8.28 -3.40 13.31
C CYS A 354 -8.36 -4.46 14.42
N MET A 355 -9.42 -4.39 15.23
CA MET A 355 -9.66 -5.36 16.30
C MET A 355 -10.16 -6.72 15.76
N PRO A 356 -9.91 -7.85 16.46
CA PRO A 356 -10.47 -9.15 16.14
C PRO A 356 -11.99 -9.11 16.05
N GLY A 357 -12.54 -9.93 15.15
CA GLY A 357 -13.95 -9.92 14.79
C GLY A 357 -14.36 -8.75 13.88
N THR A 358 -13.40 -7.92 13.45
CA THR A 358 -13.64 -6.87 12.45
C THR A 358 -12.63 -6.94 11.32
N TYR A 359 -13.02 -6.38 10.18
CA TYR A 359 -12.16 -6.11 9.04
C TYR A 359 -12.15 -4.60 8.77
N LEU A 360 -11.00 -4.10 8.34
CA LEU A 360 -10.86 -2.72 7.86
C LEU A 360 -10.84 -2.73 6.34
N VAL A 361 -11.84 -2.11 5.73
CA VAL A 361 -12.03 -2.10 4.28
C VAL A 361 -11.81 -0.69 3.75
N HIS A 362 -10.92 -0.55 2.79
CA HIS A 362 -10.60 0.70 2.14
C HIS A 362 -11.05 0.68 0.68
N LEU A 363 -11.84 1.66 0.24
CA LEU A 363 -12.23 1.83 -1.17
C LEU A 363 -11.59 3.09 -1.75
N THR A 364 -11.09 3.01 -2.98
CA THR A 364 -10.40 4.11 -3.68
C THR A 364 -10.79 4.15 -5.15
N CYS A 365 -11.14 5.33 -5.65
CA CYS A 365 -11.27 5.60 -7.08
C CYS A 365 -10.90 7.04 -7.43
N GLN A 366 -10.74 7.33 -8.73
CA GLN A 366 -10.67 8.70 -9.21
C GLN A 366 -11.99 9.40 -8.93
N SER A 367 -11.94 10.59 -8.34
CA SER A 367 -13.13 11.35 -7.99
C SER A 367 -13.83 11.92 -9.23
N SER A 368 -15.16 11.72 -9.30
CA SER A 368 -16.07 12.42 -10.22
C SER A 368 -16.96 13.43 -9.50
N GLY A 369 -17.13 13.27 -8.19
CA GLY A 369 -17.85 14.18 -7.31
C GLY A 369 -17.39 14.00 -5.86
N SER A 370 -18.32 14.03 -4.92
CA SER A 370 -17.99 13.65 -3.55
C SER A 370 -17.69 12.16 -3.44
N ALA A 371 -16.80 11.78 -2.53
CA ALA A 371 -16.49 10.38 -2.28
C ALA A 371 -17.72 9.55 -1.88
N TYR A 372 -18.73 10.20 -1.28
CA TYR A 372 -20.01 9.57 -0.99
C TYR A 372 -20.76 9.20 -2.27
N GLU A 373 -20.92 10.14 -3.20
CA GLU A 373 -21.61 9.89 -4.49
C GLU A 373 -20.90 8.82 -5.32
N ASP A 374 -19.57 8.84 -5.30
CA ASP A 374 -18.75 7.91 -6.09
C ASP A 374 -18.79 6.47 -5.51
N LEU A 375 -18.87 6.31 -4.18
CA LEU A 375 -18.62 5.02 -3.51
C LEU A 375 -19.83 4.43 -2.78
N SER A 376 -20.75 5.25 -2.23
CA SER A 376 -21.88 4.75 -1.45
C SER A 376 -22.77 3.77 -2.23
N PRO A 377 -23.06 3.97 -3.54
CA PRO A 377 -23.87 3.01 -4.30
C PRO A 377 -23.22 1.63 -4.42
N LEU A 378 -21.89 1.56 -4.45
CA LEU A 378 -21.15 0.30 -4.47
C LEU A 378 -21.17 -0.35 -3.07
N VAL A 379 -20.99 0.45 -2.02
CA VAL A 379 -21.01 -0.05 -0.63
C VAL A 379 -22.36 -0.71 -0.33
N SER A 380 -23.48 -0.08 -0.68
CA SER A 380 -24.83 -0.66 -0.46
C SER A 380 -25.12 -1.91 -1.32
N ARG A 381 -24.30 -2.20 -2.34
CA ARG A 381 -24.43 -3.41 -3.17
C ARG A 381 -23.64 -4.60 -2.62
N ILE A 382 -22.46 -4.35 -2.06
CA ILE A 382 -21.54 -5.38 -1.57
C ILE A 382 -21.76 -5.69 -0.08
N PHE A 383 -22.27 -4.72 0.68
CA PHE A 383 -22.39 -4.81 2.13
C PHE A 383 -23.83 -4.58 2.61
N CYS A 384 -24.16 -5.22 3.73
CA CYS A 384 -25.35 -4.91 4.50
C CYS A 384 -25.17 -3.53 5.15
N THR A 385 -25.96 -2.58 4.69
CA THR A 385 -26.07 -1.24 5.30
C THR A 385 -27.47 -1.10 5.91
N PRO A 386 -27.68 -0.19 6.88
CA PRO A 386 -29.03 -0.01 7.45
C PRO A 386 -30.07 0.47 6.44
N ASP A 387 -29.64 1.08 5.33
CA ASP A 387 -30.50 1.50 4.22
C ASP A 387 -30.81 0.33 3.25
N SER A 388 -30.12 -0.81 3.41
CA SER A 388 -30.27 -2.03 2.61
C SER A 388 -30.17 -3.31 3.47
N PRO A 389 -31.07 -3.51 4.46
CA PRO A 389 -30.97 -4.61 5.43
C PRO A 389 -31.23 -6.00 4.86
N ASP A 390 -31.84 -6.09 3.66
CA ASP A 390 -32.35 -7.34 3.09
C ASP A 390 -31.31 -8.16 2.28
N GLN A 391 -30.01 -7.81 2.33
CA GLN A 391 -28.96 -8.59 1.68
C GLN A 391 -28.53 -9.79 2.54
N GLU A 392 -29.26 -10.89 2.46
CA GLU A 392 -28.83 -12.15 3.08
C GLU A 392 -27.42 -12.56 2.61
N ASN A 393 -26.50 -12.80 3.56
CA ASN A 393 -25.10 -13.22 3.39
C ASN A 393 -24.04 -12.14 3.02
N CYS A 394 -24.37 -10.85 3.01
CA CYS A 394 -23.34 -9.79 2.87
C CYS A 394 -22.77 -9.37 4.24
N PRO A 395 -21.49 -8.90 4.32
CA PRO A 395 -20.93 -8.41 5.57
C PRO A 395 -21.62 -7.14 6.06
N SER A 396 -21.78 -6.99 7.37
CA SER A 396 -22.40 -5.80 7.96
C SER A 396 -21.40 -4.66 8.10
N VAL A 397 -21.78 -3.45 7.68
CA VAL A 397 -21.01 -2.24 7.96
C VAL A 397 -21.30 -1.77 9.39
N LEU A 398 -20.27 -1.78 10.24
CA LEU A 398 -20.32 -1.32 11.63
C LEU A 398 -20.06 0.19 11.74
N TRP A 399 -19.21 0.72 10.84
CA TRP A 399 -18.87 2.13 10.75
C TRP A 399 -18.34 2.46 9.35
N CYS A 400 -18.60 3.68 8.86
CA CYS A 400 -18.11 4.14 7.57
C CYS A 400 -17.70 5.62 7.59
N LEU A 401 -16.72 5.96 6.75
CA LEU A 401 -16.27 7.33 6.48
C LEU A 401 -16.02 7.47 4.98
N TYR A 402 -16.51 8.57 4.39
CA TYR A 402 -16.25 8.97 3.01
C TYR A 402 -15.53 10.32 3.01
N PHE A 403 -14.47 10.46 2.22
CA PHE A 403 -13.76 11.72 2.07
C PHE A 403 -12.99 11.78 0.75
N ASN A 404 -12.78 12.99 0.25
CA ASN A 404 -11.90 13.24 -0.89
C ASN A 404 -10.52 13.67 -0.38
N ILE A 405 -9.47 13.22 -1.06
CA ILE A 405 -8.10 13.71 -0.85
C ILE A 405 -7.55 14.23 -2.17
N THR A 406 -6.73 15.29 -2.13
CA THR A 406 -6.06 15.82 -3.32
C THR A 406 -5.13 14.78 -3.92
N ASP A 407 -5.17 14.64 -5.24
CA ASP A 407 -4.33 13.71 -5.99
C ASP A 407 -2.97 14.35 -6.29
N GLY A 408 -1.91 13.81 -5.68
CA GLY A 408 -0.55 14.29 -5.87
C GLY A 408 0.07 13.97 -7.23
N SER A 409 -0.59 13.20 -8.10
CA SER A 409 -0.07 12.92 -9.45
C SER A 409 -0.21 14.09 -10.42
N GLY A 410 -1.11 15.04 -10.15
CA GLY A 410 -1.36 16.19 -11.01
C GLY A 410 -0.40 17.37 -10.84
N LEU A 411 0.60 17.25 -9.96
CA LEU A 411 1.52 18.34 -9.66
C LEU A 411 2.62 18.42 -10.73
N GLU A 412 2.58 19.47 -11.54
CA GLU A 412 3.74 19.83 -12.37
C GLU A 412 4.83 20.37 -11.44
N THR A 413 5.93 19.63 -11.28
CA THR A 413 7.02 20.05 -10.38
C THR A 413 7.86 21.21 -10.94
N GLU A 414 7.58 21.66 -12.16
CA GLU A 414 8.29 22.70 -12.88
C GLU A 414 7.37 23.88 -13.22
N GLY A 415 7.94 25.08 -13.35
CA GLY A 415 7.20 26.29 -13.75
C GLY A 415 6.53 27.07 -12.61
N HIS A 416 6.59 26.59 -11.37
CA HIS A 416 6.17 27.36 -10.20
C HIS A 416 7.15 28.51 -9.88
N ASP A 417 6.63 29.59 -9.29
CA ASP A 417 7.45 30.75 -8.88
C ASP A 417 8.11 30.49 -7.51
N LEU A 418 8.99 29.49 -7.49
CA LEU A 418 9.75 29.06 -6.33
C LEU A 418 11.24 29.39 -6.49
N PRO A 419 11.95 29.72 -5.40
CA PRO A 419 13.40 29.88 -5.42
C PRO A 419 14.10 28.60 -5.93
N SER A 420 15.25 28.74 -6.58
CA SER A 420 15.96 27.64 -7.25
C SER A 420 16.39 26.47 -6.35
N ASN A 421 16.49 26.70 -5.04
CA ASN A 421 16.85 25.70 -4.02
C ASN A 421 15.68 25.31 -3.10
N VAL A 422 14.44 25.58 -3.55
CA VAL A 422 13.21 25.15 -2.91
C VAL A 422 12.60 24.05 -3.77
N TYR A 423 12.45 22.86 -3.20
CA TYR A 423 11.94 21.67 -3.88
C TYR A 423 10.58 21.33 -3.31
N MET A 424 9.63 21.05 -4.19
CA MET A 424 8.28 20.69 -3.79
C MET A 424 8.03 19.19 -3.95
N CYS A 425 7.39 18.60 -2.95
CA CYS A 425 6.88 17.24 -2.99
C CYS A 425 5.36 17.26 -3.12
N SER A 426 4.80 16.39 -3.95
CA SER A 426 3.37 16.14 -3.98
C SER A 426 2.88 15.26 -2.84
N GLY A 427 1.57 15.27 -2.62
CA GLY A 427 0.89 14.33 -1.74
C GLY A 427 0.74 12.92 -2.35
N PRO A 428 -0.06 12.05 -1.72
CA PRO A 428 -0.37 10.73 -2.26
C PRO A 428 -1.09 10.80 -3.61
N ASP A 429 -0.71 9.92 -4.53
CA ASP A 429 -1.40 9.72 -5.80
C ASP A 429 -2.47 8.60 -5.74
N GLY A 430 -3.32 8.55 -6.76
CA GLY A 430 -4.37 7.55 -6.91
C GLY A 430 -3.90 6.15 -7.32
N GLY A 431 -2.62 5.91 -7.58
CA GLY A 431 -2.06 4.61 -7.99
C GLY A 431 -2.00 3.57 -6.85
N LEU A 432 -1.73 2.30 -7.18
CA LEU A 432 -1.69 1.20 -6.18
C LEU A 432 -0.35 1.16 -5.44
N SER A 433 0.72 1.41 -6.19
CA SER A 433 2.10 1.37 -5.71
C SER A 433 2.55 2.71 -5.15
N HIS A 434 3.82 2.75 -4.73
CA HIS A 434 4.49 3.93 -4.18
C HIS A 434 5.50 4.54 -5.17
N GLU A 435 5.46 4.12 -6.44
CA GLU A 435 6.45 4.48 -7.47
C GLU A 435 6.62 6.00 -7.63
N ASN A 436 5.52 6.75 -7.67
CA ASN A 436 5.58 8.20 -7.81
C ASN A 436 6.32 8.87 -6.64
N ALA A 437 6.05 8.43 -5.41
CA ALA A 437 6.69 8.97 -4.21
C ALA A 437 8.20 8.69 -4.19
N ILE A 438 8.62 7.48 -4.58
CA ILE A 438 10.04 7.10 -4.63
C ILE A 438 10.78 7.84 -5.74
N LYS A 439 10.24 7.86 -6.97
CA LYS A 439 10.82 8.60 -8.09
C LYS A 439 10.98 10.09 -7.78
N GLN A 440 9.98 10.69 -7.15
CA GLN A 440 10.06 12.09 -6.72
C GLN A 440 11.16 12.30 -5.67
N ALA A 441 11.26 11.43 -4.67
CA ALA A 441 12.29 11.53 -3.63
C ALA A 441 13.71 11.41 -4.22
N GLU A 442 13.92 10.46 -5.13
CA GLU A 442 15.20 10.26 -5.82
C GLU A 442 15.55 11.44 -6.74
N ALA A 443 14.57 11.98 -7.47
CA ALA A 443 14.77 13.15 -8.32
C ALA A 443 15.13 14.40 -7.52
N ILE A 444 14.48 14.64 -6.37
CA ILE A 444 14.81 15.74 -5.47
C ILE A 444 16.19 15.52 -4.85
N PHE A 445 16.49 14.30 -4.40
CA PHE A 445 17.80 13.94 -3.86
C PHE A 445 18.92 14.24 -4.86
N SER A 446 18.78 13.79 -6.10
CA SER A 446 19.77 14.02 -7.17
C SER A 446 19.97 15.50 -7.48
N LYS A 447 18.93 16.34 -7.34
CA LYS A 447 19.04 17.80 -7.48
C LYS A 447 19.78 18.48 -6.31
N ILE A 448 19.76 17.87 -5.11
CA ILE A 448 20.43 18.41 -3.90
C ILE A 448 21.86 17.86 -3.81
N LEU A 449 22.06 16.58 -4.15
CA LEU A 449 23.29 15.80 -4.00
C LEU A 449 23.51 14.94 -5.26
N PRO A 450 23.99 15.50 -6.38
CA PRO A 450 24.07 14.81 -7.68
C PRO A 450 25.09 13.66 -7.72
N ASP A 451 26.13 13.73 -6.89
CA ASP A 451 27.25 12.78 -6.90
C ASP A 451 27.17 11.73 -5.77
N GLU A 452 26.07 11.71 -5.01
CA GLU A 452 25.89 10.82 -3.86
C GLU A 452 24.95 9.66 -4.19
N ASP A 453 25.12 8.51 -3.54
CA ASP A 453 24.20 7.38 -3.69
C ASP A 453 22.87 7.62 -2.95
N PHE A 454 21.75 7.25 -3.57
CA PHE A 454 20.43 7.39 -2.98
C PHE A 454 20.18 6.29 -1.93
N CYS A 455 20.18 6.70 -0.66
CA CYS A 455 19.94 5.85 0.52
C CYS A 455 20.78 4.55 0.52
N PRO A 456 22.12 4.64 0.57
CA PRO A 456 22.98 3.46 0.64
C PRO A 456 22.72 2.66 1.92
N PRO A 457 23.14 1.38 1.97
CA PRO A 457 23.06 0.59 3.19
C PRO A 457 23.71 1.31 4.37
N ALA A 458 23.03 1.34 5.52
CA ALA A 458 23.66 1.81 6.74
C ALA A 458 24.86 0.89 7.06
N PRO A 459 26.05 1.43 7.35
CA PRO A 459 27.21 0.61 7.74
C PRO A 459 26.84 -0.20 8.99
N ASN A 460 27.14 -1.50 8.99
CA ASN A 460 26.89 -2.31 10.18
C ASN A 460 27.81 -1.82 11.30
N PRO A 461 27.31 -1.64 12.53
CA PRO A 461 28.14 -1.27 13.67
C PRO A 461 29.30 -2.24 13.92
N GLU A 462 29.11 -3.51 13.56
CA GLU A 462 30.10 -4.59 13.69
C GLU A 462 31.23 -4.51 12.65
N ASP A 463 31.01 -3.81 11.53
CA ASP A 463 32.05 -3.56 10.50
C ASP A 463 32.92 -2.34 10.83
N ILE A 464 32.59 -1.60 11.91
CA ILE A 464 33.36 -0.44 12.38
C ILE A 464 34.50 -0.96 13.25
N ILE A 465 35.67 -1.17 12.65
CA ILE A 465 36.90 -1.44 13.41
C ILE A 465 37.23 -0.18 14.23
N TYR A 466 37.12 -0.28 15.55
CA TYR A 466 37.62 0.75 16.46
C TYR A 466 39.14 0.62 16.56
N ASP A 467 39.88 1.73 16.38
CA ASP A 467 41.35 1.83 16.49
C ASP A 467 41.93 1.47 17.90
N GLY A 468 41.15 0.79 18.75
CA GLY A 468 41.53 0.35 20.10
C GLY A 468 41.93 -1.12 20.23
N ASP A 469 41.58 -1.99 19.28
CA ASP A 469 41.81 -3.45 19.42
C ASP A 469 43.10 -3.95 18.73
N ALA A 470 43.90 -3.06 18.14
CA ALA A 470 45.17 -3.43 17.49
C ALA A 470 46.34 -3.67 18.46
N THR A 471 46.14 -3.68 19.79
CA THR A 471 47.23 -3.85 20.78
C THR A 471 46.98 -4.90 21.88
N ALA A 472 46.06 -5.85 21.68
CA ALA A 472 45.86 -6.95 22.62
C ALA A 472 45.64 -8.31 21.92
N SER A 473 46.55 -8.71 21.03
CA SER A 473 46.64 -10.12 20.59
C SER A 473 48.02 -10.51 20.04
N ALA A 474 49.08 -9.82 20.49
CA ALA A 474 50.45 -10.20 20.20
C ALA A 474 51.19 -10.39 21.52
N GLU A 475 51.02 -11.54 22.17
CA GLU A 475 52.03 -12.27 22.96
C GLU A 475 51.38 -13.42 23.77
N GLY A 476 51.72 -14.67 23.39
CA GLY A 476 51.39 -15.92 24.08
C GLY A 476 50.26 -16.70 23.37
N GLU A 477 50.42 -17.91 22.85
CA GLU A 477 51.44 -18.94 23.02
C GLU A 477 51.49 -19.81 21.75
N ASP A 478 52.70 -20.14 21.31
CA ASP A 478 52.96 -21.28 20.42
C ASP A 478 52.90 -22.58 21.23
N LYS A 479 52.19 -23.57 20.66
CA LYS A 479 52.31 -25.06 20.79
C LYS A 479 51.08 -25.80 21.34
N GLU A 480 50.88 -26.97 20.71
CA GLU A 480 49.88 -28.03 20.93
C GLU A 480 48.53 -27.77 20.24
N GLY A 481 48.08 -28.53 19.24
CA GLY A 481 48.59 -29.73 18.59
C GLY A 481 47.71 -30.04 17.39
N GLU A 482 48.26 -30.84 16.47
CA GLU A 482 47.58 -31.50 15.37
C GLU A 482 46.29 -32.17 15.83
N ASP A 483 45.17 -31.86 15.17
CA ASP A 483 44.07 -32.78 14.82
C ASP A 483 42.81 -31.96 14.53
N LYS A 484 42.44 -31.89 13.23
CA LYS A 484 41.07 -31.87 12.67
C LYS A 484 41.06 -31.44 11.20
N GLU A 485 41.87 -32.11 10.38
CA GLU A 485 41.52 -32.34 8.97
C GLU A 485 40.68 -33.62 8.92
N GLY A 486 39.37 -33.49 9.09
CA GLY A 486 38.50 -34.66 9.15
C GLY A 486 37.03 -34.34 9.42
N GLU A 487 36.50 -33.24 8.88
CA GLU A 487 35.07 -32.91 9.04
C GLU A 487 34.48 -32.11 7.86
N LYS A 488 35.11 -32.20 6.66
CA LYS A 488 34.60 -31.59 5.42
C LYS A 488 34.23 -32.56 4.30
N GLU A 489 34.30 -33.88 4.53
CA GLU A 489 33.92 -34.89 3.52
C GLU A 489 32.57 -35.60 3.81
N ASN A 490 31.79 -35.14 4.80
CA ASN A 490 30.56 -35.82 5.21
C ASN A 490 29.26 -35.01 5.02
N GLN A 491 29.30 -33.89 4.30
CA GLN A 491 28.09 -33.15 3.88
C GLN A 491 27.75 -33.36 2.40
N ASP A 492 28.72 -33.64 1.54
CA ASP A 492 28.49 -33.86 0.10
C ASP A 492 28.05 -35.30 -0.27
N LYS A 493 27.82 -36.18 0.73
CA LYS A 493 27.31 -37.54 0.51
C LYS A 493 25.87 -37.76 0.98
N LEU A 494 25.21 -36.74 1.53
CA LEU A 494 23.82 -36.82 1.99
C LEU A 494 22.80 -36.19 1.02
N GLU A 495 23.24 -35.43 0.02
CA GLU A 495 22.34 -34.86 -1.00
C GLU A 495 22.17 -35.78 -2.24
N GLU A 496 23.06 -36.76 -2.44
CA GLU A 496 22.97 -37.72 -3.55
C GLU A 496 22.16 -39.00 -3.22
N ALA A 497 21.81 -39.21 -1.94
CA ALA A 497 21.06 -40.39 -1.49
C ALA A 497 19.53 -40.16 -1.36
N VAL A 498 19.05 -38.92 -1.44
CA VAL A 498 17.60 -38.61 -1.35
C VAL A 498 16.93 -38.57 -2.73
N LEU A 499 17.70 -38.48 -3.81
CA LEU A 499 17.20 -38.45 -5.19
C LEU A 499 17.04 -39.83 -5.85
N THR A 500 17.30 -40.93 -5.13
CA THR A 500 17.20 -42.31 -5.65
C THR A 500 16.10 -43.18 -5.01
N GLU A 501 15.37 -42.68 -4.01
CA GLU A 501 14.24 -43.42 -3.40
C GLU A 501 12.83 -43.01 -3.91
N GLU A 502 12.68 -41.90 -4.65
CA GLU A 502 11.38 -41.49 -5.22
C GLU A 502 11.07 -42.05 -6.62
N THR A 503 11.94 -42.89 -7.21
CA THR A 503 11.73 -43.45 -8.56
C THR A 503 11.34 -44.93 -8.60
N VAL A 504 11.02 -45.57 -7.46
CA VAL A 504 10.67 -47.02 -7.41
C VAL A 504 9.28 -47.31 -6.82
N GLN A 505 8.40 -46.31 -6.69
CA GLN A 505 6.98 -46.54 -6.29
C GLN A 505 5.96 -46.14 -7.36
N ALA A 506 6.37 -46.19 -8.63
CA ALA A 506 5.47 -46.04 -9.77
C ALA A 506 5.69 -47.16 -10.78
N GLU A 507 5.65 -48.42 -10.33
CA GLU A 507 5.40 -49.61 -11.16
C GLU A 507 5.20 -50.84 -10.24
N GLU A 508 3.99 -50.96 -9.67
CA GLU A 508 3.30 -52.24 -9.37
C GLU A 508 1.80 -52.01 -9.12
#